data_AF-A0A2M7B595-F1
#
_entry.id   AF-A0A2M7B595-F1
#
_cell.length_a   1.000
_cell.length_b   1.000
_cell.length_c   1.000
_cell.angle_alpha   90.00
_cell.angle_beta   90.00
_cell.angle_gamma   90.00
#
_symmetry.space_group_name_H-M   'P 1'
#
loop_
_entity.id
_entity.type
_entity.pdbx_description
1 polymer ?
#
loop_
_entity_poly.entity_id
_entity_poly.type
_entity_poly.pdbx_seq_one_letter_code
_entity_poly.pdbx_strand_id
1 'polypeptide(L)'
;MYKTDPLLVEKCRILRRNGFTLGEIAKAVKLPKTTVYDHVNDTLFSPEAQERLKRAQERIVKENTKRINKFNIKVRKGKCIPGRVVLRPDGWMPELIFLIAHFMFDGEIQSHS
;
A
#
# COMPACT_ATOMS: atom_id res chain seq x y z
N MET A 1 -24.47 -17.86 5.62
CA MET A 1 -23.30 -18.12 6.49
C MET A 1 -22.99 -19.61 6.39
N TYR A 2 -21.88 -19.99 5.76
CA TYR A 2 -21.49 -21.40 5.69
C TYR A 2 -21.16 -21.90 7.10
N LYS A 3 -21.67 -23.08 7.47
CA LYS A 3 -21.32 -23.72 8.74
C LYS A 3 -19.87 -24.20 8.63
N THR A 4 -18.93 -23.39 9.10
CA THR A 4 -17.54 -23.82 9.25
C THR A 4 -17.45 -24.90 10.32
N ASP A 5 -16.61 -25.91 10.10
CA ASP A 5 -16.39 -26.99 11.07
C ASP A 5 -15.95 -26.40 12.43
N PRO A 6 -16.64 -26.72 13.54
CA PRO A 6 -16.27 -26.27 14.89
C PRO A 6 -14.80 -26.56 15.25
N LEU A 7 -14.24 -27.65 14.75
CA LEU A 7 -12.84 -28.03 14.99
C LEU A 7 -11.85 -27.05 14.32
N LEU A 8 -12.20 -26.51 13.15
CA LEU A 8 -11.39 -25.51 12.46
C LEU A 8 -11.42 -24.17 13.20
N VAL A 9 -12.59 -23.79 13.72
CA VAL A 9 -12.75 -22.57 14.51
C VAL A 9 -11.89 -22.62 15.77
N GLU A 10 -11.89 -23.74 16.48
CA GLU A 10 -11.08 -23.91 17.70
C GLU A 10 -9.58 -23.91 17.37
N LYS A 11 -9.18 -24.54 16.27
CA LYS A 11 -7.79 -24.50 15.78
C LYS A 11 -7.33 -23.06 15.49
N CYS A 12 -8.17 -22.23 14.86
CA CYS A 12 -7.86 -20.82 14.63
C CYS A 12 -7.68 -20.05 15.95
N ARG A 13 -8.53 -20.31 16.96
CA ARG A 13 -8.44 -19.67 18.29
C ARG A 13 -7.18 -20.07 19.06
N ILE A 14 -6.79 -21.35 19.02
CA ILE A 14 -5.55 -21.83 19.64
C ILE A 14 -4.34 -21.15 19.00
N LEU A 15 -4.29 -21.11 17.66
CA LEU A 15 -3.20 -20.42 16.95
C LEU A 15 -3.18 -18.92 17.29
N ARG A 16 -4.34 -18.30 17.45
CA ARG A 16 -4.42 -16.89 17.85
C ARG A 16 -3.85 -16.65 19.24
N ARG A 17 -4.18 -17.50 20.23
CA ARG A 17 -3.64 -17.43 21.59
C ARG A 17 -2.13 -17.65 21.63
N ASN A 18 -1.62 -18.51 20.76
CA ASN A 18 -0.20 -18.77 20.58
C ASN A 18 0.57 -17.60 19.91
N GLY A 19 -0.11 -16.50 19.58
CA GLY A 19 0.51 -15.28 19.07
C GLY A 19 0.65 -15.21 17.54
N PHE A 20 0.07 -16.16 16.80
CA PHE A 20 0.11 -16.13 15.34
C PHE A 20 -0.75 -14.98 14.76
N THR A 21 -0.25 -14.39 13.68
CA THR A 21 -0.94 -13.35 12.91
C THR A 21 -2.05 -13.94 12.06
N LEU A 22 -3.02 -13.11 11.65
CA LEU A 22 -4.12 -13.54 10.77
C LEU A 22 -3.61 -14.15 9.45
N GLY A 23 -2.48 -13.65 8.92
CA GLY A 23 -1.89 -14.17 7.70
C GLY A 23 -1.26 -15.55 7.88
N GLU A 24 -0.59 -15.79 9.02
CA GLU A 24 -0.01 -17.10 9.35
C GLU A 24 -1.10 -18.14 9.60
N ILE A 25 -2.17 -17.75 10.31
CA ILE A 25 -3.33 -18.62 10.54
C ILE A 25 -4.02 -18.96 9.21
N ALA A 26 -4.22 -17.96 8.33
CA ALA A 26 -4.81 -18.18 7.01
C ALA A 26 -3.98 -19.18 6.17
N LYS A 27 -2.65 -19.10 6.23
CA LYS A 27 -1.75 -20.06 5.57
C LYS A 27 -1.85 -21.46 6.18
N ALA A 28 -1.91 -21.56 7.51
CA ALA A 28 -1.93 -22.84 8.22
C ALA A 28 -3.26 -23.59 8.02
N VAL A 29 -4.37 -22.86 7.99
CA VAL A 29 -5.73 -23.43 7.92
C VAL A 29 -6.28 -23.44 6.49
N LYS A 30 -5.56 -22.83 5.53
CA LYS A 30 -5.98 -22.69 4.11
C LYS A 30 -7.36 -22.03 3.97
N LEU A 31 -7.67 -21.09 4.85
CA LEU A 31 -8.90 -20.31 4.82
C LEU A 31 -8.63 -18.86 4.40
N PRO A 32 -9.60 -18.18 3.77
CA PRO A 32 -9.50 -16.75 3.53
C PRO A 32 -9.25 -15.97 4.82
N LYS A 33 -8.44 -14.91 4.72
CA LYS A 33 -8.07 -14.09 5.87
C LYS A 33 -9.29 -13.45 6.56
N THR A 34 -10.32 -13.11 5.80
CA THR A 34 -11.60 -12.58 6.29
C THR A 34 -12.34 -13.61 7.15
N THR A 35 -12.45 -14.85 6.68
CA THR A 35 -13.07 -15.95 7.43
C THR A 35 -12.31 -16.24 8.73
N VAL A 36 -10.97 -16.23 8.68
CA VAL A 36 -10.15 -16.39 9.89
C VAL A 36 -10.39 -15.26 10.89
N TYR A 37 -10.51 -14.02 10.41
CA TYR A 37 -10.80 -12.85 11.25
C TYR A 37 -12.11 -13.03 12.01
N ASP A 38 -13.19 -13.44 11.33
CA ASP A 38 -14.50 -13.67 11.96
C ASP A 38 -14.44 -14.73 13.08
N HIS A 39 -13.55 -15.71 12.97
CA HIS A 39 -13.40 -16.78 13.97
C HIS A 39 -12.56 -16.40 15.19
N VAL A 40 -11.66 -15.43 15.05
CA VAL A 40 -10.67 -15.06 16.08
C VAL A 40 -10.80 -13.64 16.60
N ASN A 41 -11.79 -12.87 16.13
CA ASN A 41 -12.00 -11.48 16.53
C ASN A 41 -12.19 -11.32 18.04
N ASP A 42 -12.87 -12.27 18.67
CA ASP A 42 -13.14 -12.26 20.12
C ASP A 42 -11.95 -12.75 20.96
N THR A 43 -10.93 -13.31 20.32
CA THR A 43 -9.71 -13.77 21.02
C THR A 43 -8.71 -12.63 21.12
N LEU A 44 -8.55 -12.12 22.35
CA LEU A 44 -7.49 -11.18 22.69
C LEU A 44 -6.12 -11.84 22.54
N PHE A 45 -5.15 -11.08 22.05
CA PHE A 45 -3.75 -11.48 22.10
C PHE A 45 -3.25 -11.51 23.54
N SER A 46 -2.25 -12.35 23.80
CA SER A 46 -1.41 -12.15 24.99
C SER A 46 -0.79 -10.74 24.94
N PRO A 47 -0.72 -10.02 26.07
CA PRO A 47 -0.16 -8.67 26.13
C PRO A 47 1.27 -8.58 25.55
N GLU A 48 2.08 -9.63 25.73
CA GLU A 48 3.43 -9.69 25.14
C GLU A 48 3.41 -9.77 23.61
N ALA A 49 2.50 -10.55 23.03
CA ALA A 49 2.36 -10.67 21.58
C ALA A 49 1.85 -9.35 20.97
N GLN A 50 0.96 -8.65 21.68
CA GLN A 50 0.45 -7.35 21.27
C GLN A 50 1.55 -6.28 21.24
N GLU A 51 2.42 -6.24 22.26
CA GLU A 51 3.57 -5.33 22.26
C GLU A 51 4.54 -5.62 21.11
N ARG A 52 4.86 -6.90 20.86
CA ARG A 52 5.74 -7.30 19.76
C ARG A 52 5.20 -6.82 18.40
N LEU A 53 3.90 -7.01 18.17
CA LEU A 53 3.23 -6.57 16.94
C LEU A 53 3.25 -5.04 16.80
N LYS A 54 2.99 -4.31 17.89
CA LYS A 54 3.04 -2.84 17.89
C LYS A 54 4.44 -2.33 17.53
N ARG A 55 5.49 -2.90 18.15
CA ARG A 55 6.89 -2.55 17.84
C ARG A 55 7.25 -2.86 16.38
N ALA A 56 6.81 -3.99 15.84
CA ALA A 56 7.03 -4.34 14.45
C ALA A 56 6.33 -3.35 13.49
N GLN A 57 5.10 -2.97 13.81
CA GLN A 57 4.33 -2.02 13.03
C GLN A 57 4.96 -0.62 13.05
N GLU A 58 5.43 -0.15 14.22
CA GLU A 58 6.14 1.12 14.34
C GLU A 58 7.41 1.17 13.48
N ARG A 59 8.16 0.05 13.39
CA ARG A 59 9.33 -0.05 12.51
C ARG A 59 8.95 0.09 11.03
N ILE A 60 7.92 -0.63 10.60
CA ILE A 60 7.44 -0.59 9.20
C ILE A 60 6.97 0.83 8.83
N VAL A 61 6.19 1.47 9.71
CA VAL A 61 5.72 2.84 9.50
C VAL A 61 6.93 3.79 9.39
N LYS A 62 7.89 3.70 10.29
CA LYS A 62 9.09 4.55 10.28
C LYS A 62 9.91 4.37 9.00
N GLU A 63 10.07 3.14 8.52
CA GLU A 63 10.77 2.85 7.27
C GLU A 63 10.02 3.37 6.04
N ASN A 64 8.72 3.15 5.96
CA ASN A 64 7.89 3.65 4.86
C ASN A 64 7.88 5.17 4.81
N THR A 65 7.73 5.83 5.96
CA THR A 65 7.81 7.30 6.05
C THR A 65 9.18 7.81 5.58
N LYS A 66 10.28 7.14 5.96
CA LYS A 66 11.62 7.49 5.45
C LYS A 66 11.72 7.34 3.93
N ARG A 67 11.17 6.27 3.36
CA ARG A 67 11.17 6.03 1.90
C ARG A 67 10.37 7.11 1.17
N ILE A 68 9.17 7.43 1.66
CA ILE A 68 8.32 8.48 1.10
C ILE A 68 9.01 9.84 1.20
N ASN A 69 9.59 10.17 2.34
CA ASN A 69 10.32 11.44 2.51
C ASN A 69 11.52 11.53 1.57
N LYS A 70 12.31 10.45 1.43
CA LYS A 70 13.44 10.40 0.49
C LYS A 70 12.96 10.58 -0.96
N PHE A 71 11.84 9.97 -1.33
CA PHE A 71 11.26 10.11 -2.66
C PHE A 71 10.73 11.53 -2.89
N ASN A 72 9.97 12.10 -1.96
CA ASN A 72 9.43 13.47 -2.07
C ASN A 72 10.52 14.55 -2.12
N ILE A 73 11.63 14.35 -1.40
CA ILE A 73 12.76 15.29 -1.41
C ILE A 73 13.52 15.22 -2.75
N LYS A 74 13.78 14.01 -3.27
CA LYS A 74 14.60 13.82 -4.49
C LYS A 74 13.82 13.91 -5.80
N VAL A 75 12.57 13.46 -5.78
CA VAL A 75 11.68 13.35 -6.94
C VAL A 75 10.47 14.22 -6.62
N ARG A 76 10.65 15.55 -6.69
CA ARG A 76 9.53 16.50 -6.59
C ARG A 76 8.63 16.36 -7.82
N LYS A 77 7.84 15.29 -7.91
CA LYS A 77 6.76 15.18 -8.90
C LYS A 77 5.68 16.21 -8.56
N GLY A 78 5.43 17.14 -9.46
CA GLY A 78 4.21 17.96 -9.48
C GLY A 78 4.28 19.40 -8.96
N LYS A 79 5.44 19.93 -8.55
CA LYS A 79 5.57 21.37 -8.26
C LYS A 79 6.75 21.95 -9.01
N CYS A 80 6.58 23.16 -9.57
CA CYS A 80 7.64 23.92 -10.22
C CYS A 80 8.92 23.82 -9.38
N ILE A 81 9.91 23.12 -9.92
CA ILE A 81 11.20 22.93 -9.26
C ILE A 81 11.83 24.33 -9.16
N PRO A 82 12.25 24.79 -7.99
CA PRO A 82 12.94 26.09 -7.86
C PRO A 82 14.09 26.17 -8.86
N GLY A 83 14.12 27.23 -9.69
CA GLY A 83 15.10 27.40 -10.78
C GLY A 83 14.67 26.86 -12.15
N ARG A 84 13.54 26.14 -12.25
CA ARG A 84 12.99 25.72 -13.55
C ARG A 84 12.13 26.84 -14.12
N VAL A 85 12.57 27.43 -15.22
CA VAL A 85 11.79 28.41 -15.98
C VAL A 85 10.72 27.66 -16.76
N VAL A 86 9.45 27.89 -16.40
CA VAL A 86 8.32 27.49 -17.24
C VAL A 86 8.08 28.63 -18.20
N LEU A 87 8.48 28.46 -19.45
CA LEU A 87 8.20 29.43 -20.50
C LEU A 87 6.69 29.49 -20.71
N ARG A 88 6.08 30.61 -20.33
CA ARG A 88 4.69 30.89 -20.66
C ARG A 88 4.68 31.48 -22.06
N PRO A 89 3.95 30.88 -23.01
CA PRO A 89 3.82 31.49 -24.33
C PRO A 89 3.02 32.79 -24.21
N ASP A 90 3.37 33.79 -25.02
CA ASP A 90 2.66 35.08 -25.06
C ASP A 90 1.23 34.95 -25.63
N GLY A 91 0.93 33.82 -26.27
CA GLY A 91 -0.40 33.49 -26.78
C GLY A 91 -0.49 32.04 -27.27
N TRP A 92 -1.70 31.61 -27.61
CA TRP A 92 -1.94 30.29 -28.19
C TRP A 92 -1.75 30.34 -29.70
N MET A 93 -0.54 30.02 -30.14
CA MET A 93 -0.27 29.83 -31.57
C MET A 93 -0.78 28.46 -32.03
N PRO A 94 -1.31 28.34 -33.26
CA PRO A 94 -1.78 27.06 -33.81
C PRO A 94 -0.74 25.93 -33.66
N GLU A 95 0.52 26.20 -33.93
CA GLU A 95 1.63 25.24 -33.85
C GLU A 95 1.85 24.74 -32.42
N LEU A 96 1.72 25.64 -31.44
CA LEU A 96 1.84 25.30 -30.02
C LEU A 96 0.63 24.49 -29.53
N ILE A 97 -0.57 24.81 -30.02
CA ILE A 97 -1.78 24.04 -29.73
C ILE A 97 -1.60 22.60 -30.24
N PHE A 98 -1.14 22.42 -31.48
CA PHE A 98 -0.89 21.09 -32.05
C PHE A 98 0.19 20.33 -31.27
N LEU A 99 1.28 21.01 -30.88
CA LEU A 99 2.33 20.40 -30.08
C LEU A 99 1.83 19.93 -28.71
N ILE A 100 1.03 20.76 -28.03
CA ILE A 100 0.45 20.41 -26.73
C ILE A 100 -0.58 19.29 -26.88
N ALA A 101 -1.44 19.35 -27.91
CA ALA A 101 -2.39 18.28 -28.21
C ALA A 101 -1.68 16.95 -28.46
N HIS A 102 -0.60 16.95 -29.24
CA HIS A 102 0.22 15.76 -29.46
C HIS A 102 0.76 15.19 -28.13
N PHE A 103 1.35 16.02 -27.26
CA PHE A 103 1.80 15.54 -25.95
C PHE A 103 0.68 15.06 -25.02
N MET A 104 -0.52 15.65 -25.11
CA MET A 104 -1.67 15.30 -24.28
C MET A 104 -2.38 14.03 -24.74
N PHE A 105 -2.47 13.82 -26.06
CA PHE A 105 -3.29 12.75 -26.65
C PHE A 105 -2.46 11.59 -27.23
N ASP A 106 -1.26 11.84 -27.74
CA ASP A 106 -0.43 10.80 -28.38
C ASP A 106 0.56 10.12 -27.43
N GLY A 107 0.57 10.49 -26.14
CA GLY A 107 1.19 9.76 -25.03
C GLY A 107 2.54 9.08 -25.32
N GLU A 108 3.65 9.74 -24.94
CA GLU A 108 5.04 9.25 -25.01
C GLU A 108 5.45 8.66 -26.38
N ILE A 109 6.14 9.45 -27.20
CA ILE A 109 6.82 8.96 -28.42
C ILE A 109 7.83 7.87 -28.00
N GLN A 110 7.47 6.60 -28.19
CA GLN A 110 8.34 5.49 -27.80
C GLN A 110 9.46 5.19 -28.80
N SER A 111 9.50 5.83 -29.97
CA SER A 111 10.66 5.79 -30.87
C SER A 111 10.51 6.78 -32.02
N HIS A 112 11.62 7.37 -32.44
CA HIS A 112 11.77 7.95 -33.77
C HIS A 112 12.29 6.85 -34.71
N SER A 113 11.60 6.64 -35.82
CA SER A 113 12.11 5.92 -37.00
C SER A 113 13.02 6.81 -37.83
#